data_AF-A0AAV7GAG2-F1
#
_entry.id   AF-A0AAV7GAG2-F1
#
_cell.length_a   1.000
_cell.length_b   1.000
_cell.length_c   1.000
_cell.angle_alpha   90.00
_cell.angle_beta   90.00
_cell.angle_gamma   90.00
#
_symmetry.space_group_name_H-M   'P 1'
#
loop_
_entity.id
_entity.type
_entity.pdbx_description
1 polymer ?
#
loop_
_entity_poly.entity_id
_entity_poly.type
_entity_poly.pdbx_seq_one_letter_code
_entity_poly.pdbx_strand_id
1 'polypeptide(L)'
;MEENLILINYIANHGERVWNNLARSAGLKRTGKSCRLRWLNYLRPDVRRGNITPEEQLLIMELMPGGETGVVMKIIKMIIKDFR
;
A
#
# COMPACT_ATOMS: atom_id res chain seq x y z
N MET A 1 -10.74 0.27 -13.36
CA MET A 1 -11.23 -0.85 -12.51
C MET A 1 -10.86 -2.20 -13.08
N GLU A 2 -10.99 -2.42 -14.38
CA GLU A 2 -10.63 -3.68 -15.04
C GLU A 2 -9.17 -4.12 -14.79
N GLU A 3 -8.19 -3.23 -14.96
CA GLU A 3 -6.77 -3.52 -14.63
C GLU A 3 -6.56 -3.94 -13.16
N ASN A 4 -7.39 -3.45 -12.23
CA ASN A 4 -7.27 -3.84 -10.82
C ASN A 4 -7.76 -5.27 -10.60
N LEU A 5 -8.85 -5.67 -11.25
CA LEU A 5 -9.38 -7.04 -11.16
C LEU A 5 -8.39 -8.04 -11.76
N ILE A 6 -7.77 -7.69 -12.89
CA ILE A 6 -6.70 -8.48 -13.50
C ILE A 6 -5.53 -8.66 -12.52
N LEU A 7 -5.10 -7.57 -11.88
CA LEU A 7 -4.02 -7.59 -10.88
C LEU A 7 -4.38 -8.46 -9.66
N ILE A 8 -5.59 -8.29 -9.12
CA ILE A 8 -6.10 -9.09 -7.98
C ILE A 8 -6.13 -10.57 -8.34
N ASN A 9 -6.74 -10.92 -9.48
CA ASN A 9 -6.89 -12.31 -9.90
C ASN A 9 -5.53 -12.97 -10.15
N TYR A 10 -4.61 -12.27 -10.83
CA TYR A 10 -3.27 -12.80 -11.05
C TYR A 10 -2.55 -13.09 -9.73
N ILE A 11 -2.60 -12.16 -8.77
CA ILE A 11 -1.96 -12.33 -7.46
C ILE A 11 -2.59 -13.47 -6.67
N ALA A 12 -3.91 -13.62 -6.71
CA ALA A 12 -4.61 -14.72 -6.06
C ALA A 12 -4.14 -16.10 -6.56
N ASN A 13 -3.79 -16.21 -7.84
CA ASN A 13 -3.33 -17.47 -8.46
C ASN A 13 -1.81 -17.70 -8.35
N HIS A 14 -0.99 -16.65 -8.30
CA HIS A 14 0.48 -16.75 -8.44
C HIS A 14 1.29 -16.20 -7.26
N GLY A 15 0.63 -15.54 -6.30
CA GLY A 15 1.23 -14.87 -5.15
C GLY A 15 1.80 -13.49 -5.46
N GLU A 16 2.16 -12.79 -4.39
CA GLU A 16 2.73 -11.42 -4.42
C GLU A 16 4.23 -11.42 -4.73
N ARG A 17 4.63 -11.75 -5.97
CA ARG A 17 6.05 -11.85 -6.32
C ARG A 17 6.37 -11.31 -7.71
N VAL A 18 7.64 -10.91 -7.87
CA VAL A 18 8.25 -10.54 -9.16
C VAL A 18 7.37 -9.61 -10.01
N TRP A 19 7.05 -8.43 -9.47
CA TRP A 19 6.09 -7.48 -10.04
C TRP A 19 6.32 -7.10 -11.50
N ASN A 20 7.58 -7.07 -11.96
CA ASN A 20 7.91 -6.79 -13.36
C ASN A 20 7.43 -7.90 -14.29
N ASN A 21 7.59 -9.16 -13.88
CA ASN A 21 7.09 -10.31 -14.63
C ASN A 21 5.57 -10.39 -14.52
N LEU A 22 5.02 -10.08 -13.35
CA LEU A 22 3.57 -10.01 -13.14
C LEU A 22 2.91 -9.09 -14.15
N ALA A 23 3.39 -7.84 -14.28
CA ALA A 23 2.75 -6.86 -15.14
C ALA A 23 2.68 -7.34 -16.60
N ARG A 24 3.78 -7.94 -17.09
CA ARG A 24 3.84 -8.53 -18.44
C ARG A 24 2.91 -9.74 -18.58
N SER A 25 2.95 -10.67 -17.62
CA SER A 25 2.23 -11.94 -17.68
C SER A 25 0.72 -11.76 -17.51
N ALA A 26 0.30 -10.74 -16.76
CA ALA A 26 -1.09 -10.35 -16.59
C ALA A 26 -1.62 -9.47 -17.75
N GLY A 27 -0.79 -9.14 -18.74
CA GLY A 27 -1.19 -8.28 -19.87
C GLY A 27 -1.45 -6.82 -19.48
N LEU A 28 -0.91 -6.36 -18.36
CA LEU A 28 -1.10 -4.98 -17.88
C LEU A 28 -0.19 -4.02 -18.65
N LYS A 29 -0.72 -2.87 -19.07
CA LYS A 29 0.06 -1.80 -19.72
C LYS A 29 0.84 -0.94 -18.70
N ARG A 30 1.31 -1.55 -17.61
CA ARG A 30 1.92 -0.88 -16.45
C ARG A 30 3.30 -1.45 -16.15
N THR A 31 4.10 -0.68 -15.42
CA THR A 31 5.36 -1.19 -14.87
C THR A 31 5.07 -2.05 -13.64
N GLY A 32 5.98 -2.97 -13.31
CA GLY A 32 5.88 -3.75 -12.08
C GLY A 32 5.87 -2.87 -10.83
N LYS A 33 6.62 -1.75 -10.81
CA LYS A 33 6.57 -0.76 -9.74
C LYS A 33 5.16 -0.21 -9.54
N SER A 34 4.45 0.14 -10.61
CA SER A 34 3.08 0.65 -10.54
C SER A 34 2.12 -0.42 -10.03
N CYS A 35 2.26 -1.67 -10.48
CA CYS A 35 1.45 -2.79 -10.01
C CYS A 35 1.66 -3.05 -8.51
N ARG A 36 2.92 -3.04 -8.05
CA ARG A 36 3.28 -3.19 -6.63
C ARG A 36 2.63 -2.11 -5.77
N LEU A 37 2.78 -0.84 -6.16
CA LEU A 37 2.17 0.28 -5.42
C LEU A 37 0.65 0.19 -5.42
N ARG A 38 0.04 -0.17 -6.56
CA ARG A 38 -1.41 -0.32 -6.65
C ARG A 38 -1.91 -1.41 -5.71
N TRP A 39 -1.24 -2.55 -5.67
CA TRP A 39 -1.57 -3.65 -4.77
C TRP A 39 -1.42 -3.25 -3.30
N LEU A 40 -0.21 -2.86 -2.90
CA LEU A 40 0.13 -2.56 -1.51
C LEU A 40 -0.64 -1.38 -0.92
N ASN A 41 -1.06 -0.41 -1.74
CA ASN A 41 -1.74 0.76 -1.24
C ASN A 41 -3.27 0.69 -1.39
N TYR A 42 -3.79 -0.05 -2.37
CA TYR A 42 -5.21 0.05 -2.72
C TYR A 42 -5.94 -1.25 -3.00
N LEU A 43 -5.30 -2.39 -3.23
CA LEU A 43 -6.04 -3.63 -3.58
C LEU A 43 -5.86 -4.75 -2.57
N ARG A 44 -4.78 -4.73 -1.79
CA ARG A 44 -4.53 -5.76 -0.79
C ARG A 44 -5.61 -5.73 0.31
N PRO A 45 -6.20 -6.87 0.70
CA PRO A 45 -7.34 -6.89 1.62
C PRO A 45 -7.03 -6.43 3.05
N ASP A 46 -5.79 -6.58 3.49
CA ASP A 46 -5.33 -6.22 4.84
C ASP A 46 -5.04 -4.71 5.00
N VAL A 47 -5.12 -3.94 3.91
CA VAL A 47 -4.89 -2.50 3.93
C VAL A 47 -6.15 -1.77 4.36
N ARG A 48 -6.13 -1.25 5.60
CA ARG A 48 -7.17 -0.36 6.13
C ARG A 48 -7.01 1.04 5.55
N ARG A 49 -8.10 1.60 5.03
CA ARG A 49 -8.17 2.96 4.48
C ARG A 49 -9.03 3.82 5.39
N GLY A 50 -8.53 4.99 5.77
CA GLY A 50 -9.25 5.89 6.67
C GLY A 50 -8.31 6.71 7.53
N ASN A 51 -8.89 7.40 8.50
CA ASN A 51 -8.11 8.15 9.47
C ASN A 51 -7.41 7.17 10.41
N ILE A 52 -6.17 7.48 10.77
CA ILE A 52 -5.44 6.79 11.85
C ILE A 52 -6.10 7.18 13.18
N THR A 53 -6.44 6.18 13.98
CA THR A 53 -7.03 6.36 15.31
C THR A 53 -5.99 6.91 16.30
N PRO A 54 -6.41 7.57 17.39
CA PRO A 54 -5.49 8.00 18.44
C PRO A 54 -4.62 6.85 18.99
N GLU A 55 -5.19 5.66 19.11
CA GLU A 55 -4.51 4.46 19.58
C GLU A 55 -3.43 4.00 18.58
N GLU A 56 -3.76 3.95 17.29
CA GLU A 56 -2.79 3.65 16.23
C GLU A 56 -1.68 4.72 16.18
N GLN A 57 -2.01 5.99 16.42
CA GLN A 57 -1.04 7.08 16.48
C GLN A 57 -0.05 6.90 17.66
N LEU A 58 -0.54 6.51 18.84
CA LEU A 58 0.30 6.20 20.00
C LEU A 58 1.21 5.00 19.72
N LEU A 59 0.67 3.91 19.17
CA LEU A 59 1.47 2.74 18.80
C LEU A 59 2.56 3.08 17.78
N ILE A 60 2.25 3.91 16.79
CA ILE A 60 3.23 4.39 15.80
C ILE A 60 4.35 5.20 16.48
N MET A 61 4.02 6.01 17.49
CA MET A 61 5.01 6.76 18.27
C MET A 61 5.91 5.83 19.09
N GLU A 62 5.34 4.79 19.71
CA GLU A 62 6.09 3.78 20.48
C GLU A 62 7.04 2.96 19.60
N LEU A 63 6.60 2.59 18.39
CA LEU A 63 7.39 1.80 17.44
C LEU A 63 8.51 2.59 16.74
N MET A 64 8.48 3.92 16.81
CA MET A 64 9.52 4.80 16.25
C MET A 64 10.25 5.58 17.36
N PRO A 65 11.03 4.90 18.22
CA PRO A 65 11.73 5.55 19.32
C PRO A 65 12.78 6.54 18.78
N GLY A 66 12.68 7.80 19.22
CA GLY A 66 13.62 8.89 18.87
C GLY A 66 13.19 9.79 17.72
N GLY A 67 12.04 9.54 17.09
CA GLY A 67 11.45 10.49 16.14
C GLY A 67 10.88 11.70 16.86
N GLU A 68 11.20 12.92 16.40
CA GLU A 68 10.51 14.12 16.87
C GLU A 68 9.00 13.97 16.61
N THR A 69 8.16 14.21 17.62
CA THR A 69 6.69 14.06 17.53
C THR A 69 6.11 14.80 16.31
N GLY A 70 6.70 15.93 15.94
CA GLY A 70 6.34 16.69 14.74
C GLY A 70 6.61 15.95 13.42
N VAL A 71 7.73 15.21 13.33
CA VAL A 71 8.09 14.41 12.15
C VAL A 71 7.15 13.21 12.01
N VAL A 72 6.89 12.51 13.12
CA VAL A 72 5.96 11.36 13.15
C VAL A 72 4.56 11.79 12.69
N MET A 73 4.06 12.90 13.21
CA MET A 73 2.75 13.44 12.82
C MET A 73 2.70 13.89 11.36
N LYS A 74 3.82 14.39 10.81
CA LYS A 74 3.92 14.74 9.40
C LYS A 74 3.86 13.49 8.51
N ILE A 75 4.54 12.42 8.91
CA ILE A 75 4.52 11.12 8.22
C ILE A 75 3.12 10.52 8.24
N ILE A 76 2.48 10.48 9.41
CA ILE A 76 1.09 10.00 9.57
C ILE A 76 0.13 10.77 8.64
N LYS A 77 0.26 12.11 8.59
CA LYS A 77 -0.56 12.94 7.67
C LYS A 77 -0.25 12.69 6.20
N MET A 78 1.00 12.43 5.85
CA MET A 78 1.39 12.09 4.47
C MET A 78 0.79 10.75 4.06
N ILE A 79 0.89 9.73 4.92
CA ILE A 79 0.26 8.42 4.74
C ILE A 79 -1.24 8.62 4.50
N ILE A 80 -1.96 9.28 5.42
CA ILE A 80 -3.41 9.50 5.28
C ILE A 80 -3.78 10.22 3.97
N LYS A 81 -2.99 11.22 3.54
CA LYS A 81 -3.20 11.92 2.26
C LYS A 81 -2.96 11.02 1.05
N ASP A 82 -1.94 10.16 1.08
CA ASP A 82 -1.65 9.23 -0.01
C ASP A 82 -2.73 8.14 -0.14
N PHE A 83 -3.49 7.87 0.93
CA PHE A 83 -4.60 6.90 0.95
C PHE A 83 -6.00 7.49 0.70
N ARG A 84 -6.15 8.83 0.61
CA ARG A 84 -7.42 9.50 0.22
C ARG A 84 -7.41 9.87 -1.26
#